data_AF-E6QWB6-F1
#
_entry.id   AF-E6QWB6-F1
#
_cell.length_a   1.000
_cell.length_b   1.000
_cell.length_c   1.000
_cell.angle_alpha   90.00
_cell.angle_beta   90.00
_cell.angle_gamma   90.00
#
_symmetry.space_group_name_H-M   'P 1'
#
loop_
_entity.id
_entity.type
_entity.pdbx_description
1 polymer ?
#
loop_
_entity_poly.entity_id
_entity_poly.type
_entity_poly.pdbx_seq_one_letter_code
_entity_poly.pdbx_strand_id
1 'polypeptide(L)'
;MKTKELKPPADAQAGSRYPAPAEVREERLAADLTQVAAGEMVHTSCRTWQQWEAGDRKMHPAFWELFRIKTSWLRKQGKHHG
;
A
#
# COMPACT_ATOMS: atom_id res chain seq x y z
N MET A 1 3.62 -29.58 0.50
CA MET A 1 3.90 -28.16 0.21
C MET A 1 3.42 -27.37 1.43
N LYS A 2 4.30 -26.98 2.36
CA LYS A 2 3.91 -26.19 3.52
C LYS A 2 3.97 -24.72 3.12
N THR A 3 2.82 -24.06 3.03
CA THR A 3 2.72 -22.60 3.03
C THR A 3 3.43 -22.11 4.27
N LYS A 4 4.60 -21.48 4.09
CA LYS A 4 5.27 -20.79 5.19
C LYS A 4 4.39 -19.61 5.53
N GLU A 5 3.72 -19.69 6.66
CA GLU A 5 3.03 -18.57 7.27
C GLU A 5 4.09 -17.49 7.49
N LEU A 6 4.08 -16.46 6.65
CA LEU A 6 4.96 -15.31 6.81
C LEU A 6 4.47 -14.61 8.08
N LYS A 7 5.20 -14.78 9.19
CA LYS A 7 4.98 -13.97 10.39
C LYS A 7 5.02 -12.51 9.95
N PRO A 8 3.95 -11.72 10.16
CA PRO A 8 3.98 -10.32 9.78
C PRO A 8 5.15 -9.64 10.50
N PRO A 9 5.86 -8.69 9.85
CA PRO A 9 6.95 -7.97 10.48
C PRO A 9 6.46 -7.37 11.81
N ALA A 10 7.33 -7.34 12.81
CA ALA A 10 7.01 -7.06 14.22
C ALA A 10 6.33 -5.68 14.46
N ASP A 11 6.20 -4.87 13.42
CA ASP A 11 5.61 -3.53 13.43
C ASP A 11 4.17 -3.49 12.90
N ALA A 12 3.58 -4.65 12.55
CA ALA A 12 2.19 -4.79 12.14
C ALA A 12 1.23 -4.62 13.34
N GLN A 13 1.28 -3.47 14.00
CA GLN A 13 0.36 -3.16 15.08
C GLN A 13 -0.97 -2.70 14.47
N ALA A 14 -1.90 -3.64 14.33
CA ALA A 14 -3.32 -3.39 14.14
C ALA A 14 -3.83 -2.54 15.32
N GLY A 15 -3.74 -1.21 15.19
CA GLY A 15 -4.04 -0.26 16.25
C GLY A 15 -3.41 1.13 16.08
N SER A 16 -2.36 1.25 15.27
CA SER A 16 -1.87 2.57 14.82
C SER A 16 -2.81 3.13 13.75
N ARG A 17 -3.23 4.39 13.87
CA ARG A 17 -4.02 5.11 12.85
C ARG A 17 -3.27 5.19 11.49
N TYR A 18 -1.96 4.97 11.49
CA TYR A 18 -1.06 5.03 10.34
C TYR A 18 -0.68 3.61 9.91
N PRO A 19 -0.69 3.29 8.58
CA PRO A 19 -0.28 1.98 8.09
C PRO A 19 1.21 1.73 8.36
N ALA A 20 1.58 0.46 8.54
CA ALA A 20 2.98 0.08 8.66
C ALA A 20 3.69 0.21 7.29
N PRO A 21 5.01 0.52 7.24
CA PRO A 21 5.75 0.61 5.98
C PRO A 21 5.65 -0.66 5.12
N ALA A 22 5.65 -1.84 5.76
CA ALA A 22 5.45 -3.12 5.11
C ALA A 22 4.05 -3.25 4.48
N GLU A 23 3.01 -2.83 5.20
CA GLU A 23 1.63 -2.84 4.71
C GLU A 23 1.47 -1.94 3.47
N VAL A 24 2.07 -0.74 3.49
CA VAL A 24 2.11 0.17 2.34
C VAL A 24 2.75 -0.49 1.12
N ARG A 25 3.88 -1.19 1.33
CA ARG A 25 4.59 -1.90 0.26
C ARG A 25 3.81 -3.08 -0.28
N GLU A 26 3.22 -3.89 0.60
CA GLU A 26 2.45 -5.08 0.25
C GLU A 26 1.21 -4.73 -0.56
N GLU A 27 0.42 -3.74 -0.15
CA GLU A 27 -0.76 -3.30 -0.90
C GLU A 27 -0.40 -2.71 -2.26
N ARG A 28 0.74 -2.01 -2.38
CA ARG A 28 1.21 -1.53 -3.69
C ARG A 28 1.53 -2.69 -4.62
N LEU A 29 2.27 -3.67 -4.13
CA LEU A 29 2.64 -4.84 -4.91
C LEU A 29 1.40 -5.66 -5.29
N ALA A 30 0.44 -5.82 -4.38
CA ALA A 30 -0.84 -6.48 -4.66
C ALA A 30 -1.72 -5.74 -5.68
N ALA A 31 -1.45 -4.45 -5.92
CA ALA A 31 -2.09 -3.64 -6.95
C ALA A 31 -1.28 -3.56 -8.26
N ASP A 32 -0.15 -4.28 -8.37
CA ASP A 32 0.78 -4.25 -9.52
C ASP A 32 1.26 -2.84 -9.89
N LEU A 33 1.40 -1.95 -8.90
CA LEU A 33 1.84 -0.57 -9.12
C LEU A 33 3.34 -0.39 -8.88
N THR A 34 3.97 0.46 -9.69
CA THR A 34 5.30 1.00 -9.38
C THR A 34 5.22 2.03 -8.24
N GLN A 35 6.34 2.35 -7.58
CA GLN A 35 6.37 3.41 -6.55
C GLN A 35 5.97 4.79 -7.11
N VAL A 36 6.29 5.06 -8.39
CA VAL A 36 5.89 6.28 -9.09
C VAL A 36 4.37 6.33 -9.24
N ALA A 37 3.78 5.28 -9.83
CA ALA A 37 2.33 5.21 -10.04
C ALA A 37 1.54 5.25 -8.73
N ALA A 38 2.07 4.64 -7.66
CA ALA A 38 1.45 4.70 -6.34
C ALA A 38 1.49 6.11 -5.73
N GLY A 39 2.61 6.83 -5.87
CA GLY A 39 2.70 8.24 -5.49
C GLY A 39 1.70 9.11 -6.24
N GLU A 40 1.65 8.98 -7.57
CA GLU A 40 0.70 9.70 -8.43
C GLU A 40 -0.76 9.39 -8.07
N MET A 41 -1.06 8.13 -7.75
CA MET A 41 -2.40 7.68 -7.37
C MET A 41 -2.97 8.44 -6.17
N VAL A 42 -2.12 8.91 -5.24
CA VAL A 42 -2.55 9.73 -4.10
C VAL A 42 -2.04 11.17 -4.17
N HIS A 43 -1.72 11.65 -5.38
CA HIS A 43 -1.29 13.02 -5.65
C HIS A 43 -0.06 13.45 -4.84
N THR A 44 0.94 12.57 -4.75
CA THR A 44 2.23 12.86 -4.13
C THR A 44 3.40 12.47 -5.02
N SER A 45 4.62 12.78 -4.58
CA SER A 45 5.84 12.44 -5.30
C SER A 45 6.26 10.97 -5.09
N CYS A 46 6.99 10.40 -6.04
CA CYS A 46 7.63 9.08 -5.89
C CYS A 46 8.52 9.02 -4.64
N ARG A 47 9.25 10.11 -4.35
CA ARG A 47 10.11 10.20 -3.17
C ARG A 47 9.32 10.11 -1.86
N THR A 48 8.16 10.77 -1.80
CA THR A 48 7.26 10.66 -0.64
C THR A 48 6.81 9.23 -0.43
N TRP A 49 6.43 8.53 -1.52
CA TRP A 49 6.03 7.13 -1.46
C TRP A 49 7.15 6.23 -0.93
N GLN A 50 8.38 6.39 -1.45
CA GLN A 50 9.55 5.67 -0.98
C GLN A 50 9.82 5.87 0.52
N GLN A 51 9.68 7.10 1.01
CA GLN A 51 9.83 7.39 2.45
C GLN A 51 8.77 6.71 3.31
N TRP A 52 7.56 6.52 2.80
CA TRP A 52 6.53 5.75 3.49
C TRP A 52 6.87 4.25 3.54
N GLU A 53 7.34 3.67 2.44
CA GLU A 53 7.78 2.26 2.42
C GLU A 53 9.06 2.00 3.23
N ALA A 54 9.94 2.98 3.35
CA ALA A 54 11.16 2.89 4.15
C ALA A 54 10.92 3.13 5.65
N GLY A 55 9.78 3.71 6.02
CA GLY A 55 9.49 4.12 7.40
C GLY A 55 10.13 5.45 7.80
N ASP A 56 10.83 6.14 6.90
CA ASP A 56 11.38 7.48 7.10
C ASP A 56 10.30 8.53 7.38
N ARG A 57 9.07 8.30 6.87
CA ARG A 57 7.90 9.15 7.08
C ARG A 57 6.67 8.31 7.39
N LYS A 58 5.82 8.78 8.31
CA LYS A 58 4.49 8.21 8.54
C LYS A 58 3.52 8.63 7.44
N MET A 59 2.82 7.67 6.83
CA MET A 59 1.76 7.95 5.86
C MET A 59 0.48 8.39 6.58
N HIS A 60 -0.02 9.59 6.27
CA HIS A 60 -1.26 10.07 6.88
C HIS A 60 -2.45 9.13 6.55
N PRO A 61 -3.36 8.83 7.51
CA PRO A 61 -4.45 7.87 7.31
C PRO A 61 -5.33 8.19 6.09
N ALA A 62 -5.58 9.47 5.82
CA ALA A 62 -6.35 9.90 4.63
C ALA A 62 -5.70 9.49 3.30
N PHE A 63 -4.37 9.52 3.19
CA PHE A 63 -3.69 9.02 1.97
C PHE A 63 -3.79 7.50 1.87
N TRP A 64 -3.74 6.81 3.01
CA TRP A 64 -3.89 5.35 3.05
C TRP A 64 -5.27 4.89 2.60
N GLU A 65 -6.31 5.50 3.16
CA GLU A 65 -7.70 5.22 2.79
C GLU A 65 -7.94 5.51 1.30
N LEU A 66 -7.46 6.66 0.81
CA LEU A 66 -7.58 7.02 -0.61
C LEU A 66 -6.89 6.00 -1.52
N PHE A 67 -5.67 5.56 -1.17
CA PHE A 67 -4.93 4.55 -1.93
C PHE A 67 -5.72 3.25 -2.01
N ARG A 68 -6.20 2.73 -0.88
CA ARG A 68 -7.00 1.49 -0.81
C ARG A 68 -8.30 1.58 -1.61
N ILE A 69 -8.98 2.73 -1.55
CA ILE A 69 -10.19 2.97 -2.35
C ILE A 69 -9.81 2.84 -3.83
N LYS A 70 -8.84 3.63 -4.32
CA LYS A 70 -8.43 3.64 -5.74
C LYS A 70 -7.95 2.28 -6.25
N THR A 71 -7.13 1.55 -5.49
CA THR A 71 -6.67 0.21 -5.88
C THR A 71 -7.81 -0.82 -5.88
N SER A 72 -8.80 -0.69 -4.99
CA SER A 72 -10.00 -1.54 -5.02
C SER A 72 -10.82 -1.34 -6.29
N TRP A 73 -10.93 -0.10 -6.80
CA TRP A 73 -11.58 0.18 -8.08
C TRP A 73 -10.80 -0.42 -9.24
N LEU A 74 -9.47 -0.30 -9.25
CA LEU A 74 -8.62 -0.88 -10.29
C LEU A 74 -8.83 -2.40 -10.42
N ARG A 75 -8.88 -3.12 -9.29
CA ARG A 75 -9.16 -4.57 -9.26
C ARG A 75 -10.57 -4.91 -9.74
N LYS A 76 -11.56 -4.06 -9.48
CA LYS A 76 -12.94 -4.25 -9.96
C LYS A 76 -13.04 -4.03 -11.48
N GLN A 77 -12.41 -2.99 -12.00
CA GLN A 77 -12.43 -2.64 -13.43
C GLN A 77 -11.82 -3.76 -14.30
N GLY A 78 -10.80 -4.47 -13.80
CA GLY A 78 -10.23 -5.64 -14.45
C GLY A 78 -11.15 -6.88 -14.49
N LYS A 79 -12.24 -6.93 -13.70
CA LYS A 79 -13.18 -8.07 -13.64
C LYS A 79 -14.43 -7.90 -14.51
N HIS A 80 -14.65 -6.72 -15.10
CA HIS A 80 -15.87 -6.42 -15.89
C HIS A 80 -15.65 -6.42 -17.40
N HIS A 81 -14.50 -6.87 -17.89
CA HIS A 81 -14.19 -6.98 -19.33
C HIS A 81 -14.00 -8.45 -19.74
N GLY A 82 -15.07 -9.24 -19.63
CA GLY A 82 -15.15 -10.64 -20.06
C GLY A 82 -16.54 -10.97 -20.56
#